data_AF-A0A9X5CHU8-F1
#
_entry.id   AF-A0A9X5CHU8-F1
#
_cell.length_a   1.000
_cell.length_b   1.000
_cell.length_c   1.000
_cell.angle_alpha   90.00
_cell.angle_beta   90.00
_cell.angle_gamma   90.00
#
_symmetry.space_group_name_H-M   'P 1'
#
loop_
_entity.id
_entity.type
_entity.pdbx_description
1 polymer ?
#
loop_
_entity_poly.entity_id
_entity_poly.type
_entity_poly.pdbx_seq_one_letter_code
_entity_poly.pdbx_strand_id
1 'polypeptide(L)' 'DEARLPEGSGFLVPPVEGRSIKASTFASRKWGWIAEENPDLAVVRTSVGRHGETELLHRDDDELVELSRHDLKAATGLDA' A
#
# COMPACT_ATOMS: atom_id res chain seq x y z
N ASP A 1 9.07 17.35 -4.22
CA ASP A 1 7.70 17.15 -4.72
C ASP A 1 6.90 16.37 -3.71
N GLU A 2 5.82 16.96 -3.24
CA GLU A 2 4.88 16.29 -2.33
C GLU A 2 4.08 15.29 -3.16
N ALA A 3 4.51 14.03 -3.18
CA ALA A 3 3.82 12.98 -3.91
C ALA A 3 2.40 12.83 -3.36
N ARG A 4 1.41 13.36 -4.08
CA ARG A 4 -0.01 13.24 -3.72
C ARG A 4 -0.50 11.85 -4.07
N LEU A 5 -1.16 11.19 -3.11
CA LEU A 5 -1.84 9.92 -3.35
C LEU A 5 -2.87 10.03 -4.51
N PRO A 6 -3.02 9.00 -5.36
CA PRO A 6 -4.05 8.95 -6.40
C PRO A 6 -5.46 9.09 -5.83
N GLU A 7 -6.38 9.74 -6.55
CA GLU A 7 -7.77 9.92 -6.11
C GLU A 7 -8.46 8.60 -5.73
N GLY A 8 -9.43 8.68 -4.81
CA GLY A 8 -10.18 7.53 -4.30
C GLY A 8 -9.66 6.96 -2.98
N SER A 9 -10.15 5.78 -2.62
CA SER A 9 -9.88 5.12 -1.32
C SER A 9 -8.78 4.06 -1.37
N GLY A 10 -8.18 3.83 -2.54
CA GLY A 10 -7.18 2.79 -2.77
C GLY A 10 -7.37 2.08 -4.11
N PHE A 11 -6.69 0.96 -4.28
CA PHE A 11 -6.74 0.15 -5.50
C PHE A 11 -6.54 -1.33 -5.21
N LEU A 12 -6.97 -2.18 -6.15
CA LEU A 12 -6.68 -3.61 -6.19
C LEU A 12 -5.61 -3.89 -7.25
N VAL A 13 -4.85 -4.96 -7.06
CA VAL A 13 -3.79 -5.37 -7.99
C VAL A 13 -4.08 -6.76 -8.54
N PRO A 14 -4.42 -6.87 -9.84
CA PRO A 14 -4.58 -8.14 -10.52
C PRO A 14 -3.32 -9.02 -10.39
N PRO A 15 -3.44 -10.35 -10.24
CA PRO A 15 -2.28 -11.24 -10.17
C PRO A 15 -1.34 -11.15 -11.38
N VAL A 16 -1.87 -10.84 -12.56
CA VAL A 16 -1.09 -10.71 -13.81
C VAL A 16 -0.08 -9.55 -13.80
N GLU A 17 -0.23 -8.58 -12.89
CA GLU A 17 0.71 -7.48 -12.71
C GLU A 17 2.03 -7.91 -12.03
N GLY A 18 2.11 -9.14 -11.51
CA GLY A 18 3.33 -9.68 -10.89
C GLY A 18 3.79 -8.96 -9.62
N ARG A 19 2.93 -8.13 -9.01
CA ARG A 19 3.23 -7.39 -7.78
C ARG A 19 2.91 -8.22 -6.53
N SER A 20 3.73 -8.04 -5.50
CA SER A 20 3.59 -8.67 -4.18
C SER A 20 2.36 -8.18 -3.43
N ILE A 21 2.07 -6.87 -3.48
CA ILE A 21 0.82 -6.35 -2.91
C ILE A 21 -0.36 -6.75 -3.80
N LYS A 22 -1.47 -7.13 -3.17
CA LYS A 22 -2.77 -7.38 -3.83
C LYS A 22 -3.73 -6.21 -3.75
N ALA A 23 -3.46 -5.26 -2.86
CA ALA A 23 -4.28 -4.06 -2.69
C ALA A 23 -3.49 -2.97 -1.95
N SER A 24 -3.93 -1.74 -2.12
CA SER A 24 -3.61 -0.63 -1.23
C SER A 24 -4.90 0.07 -0.81
N THR A 25 -4.97 0.53 0.44
CA THR A 25 -6.06 1.34 0.99
C THR A 25 -5.48 2.65 1.49
N PHE A 26 -6.01 3.78 1.00
CA PHE A 26 -5.67 5.11 1.48
C PHE A 26 -6.57 5.42 2.68
N ALA A 27 -6.15 5.00 3.87
CA ALA A 27 -6.97 4.99 5.06
C ALA A 27 -7.43 6.40 5.47
N SER A 28 -6.53 7.38 5.45
CA SER A 28 -6.86 8.79 5.72
C SER A 28 -7.91 9.37 4.77
N ARG A 29 -8.03 8.85 3.54
CA ARG A 29 -9.08 9.26 2.58
C ARG A 29 -10.39 8.52 2.78
N LYS A 30 -10.30 7.25 3.16
CA LYS A 30 -11.47 6.38 3.34
C LYS A 30 -12.22 6.70 4.63
N TRP A 31 -11.50 7.09 5.68
CA TRP A 31 -12.06 7.39 6.99
C TRP A 31 -11.56 8.75 7.47
N GLY A 32 -12.41 9.78 7.35
CA GLY A 32 -12.04 11.18 7.62
C GLY A 32 -11.41 11.40 9.00
N TRP A 33 -11.88 10.70 10.03
CA TRP A 33 -11.36 10.81 11.39
C TRP A 33 -9.85 10.52 11.49
N ILE A 34 -9.29 9.65 10.64
CA ILE A 34 -7.84 9.34 10.64
C ILE A 34 -7.04 10.56 10.20
N ALA A 35 -7.53 11.29 9.19
CA ALA A 35 -6.91 12.53 8.73
C ALA A 35 -7.10 13.67 9.72
N GLU A 36 -8.26 13.73 10.38
CA GLU A 36 -8.54 14.74 11.42
C GLU A 36 -7.63 14.57 12.64
N GLU A 37 -7.35 13.34 13.06
CA GLU A 37 -6.42 13.06 14.16
C GLU A 37 -4.94 13.30 13.77
N ASN A 38 -4.60 13.17 12.49
CA ASN A 38 -3.22 13.25 12.00
C ASN A 38 -3.15 14.11 10.71
N PRO A 39 -3.31 15.44 10.80
CA PRO A 39 -3.41 16.29 9.62
C PRO A 39 -2.14 16.31 8.75
N ASP A 40 -0.98 16.05 9.35
CA ASP A 40 0.32 16.05 8.68
C ASP A 40 0.78 14.65 8.23
N LEU A 41 -0.02 13.60 8.45
CA LEU A 41 0.33 12.22 8.09
C LEU A 41 -0.75 11.55 7.22
N ALA A 42 -0.30 10.92 6.14
CA ALA A 42 -1.14 10.05 5.33
C ALA A 42 -0.97 8.59 5.78
N VAL A 43 -2.06 7.96 6.23
CA VAL A 43 -2.07 6.54 6.57
C VAL A 43 -2.48 5.73 5.35
N VAL A 44 -1.59 4.82 4.92
CA VAL A 44 -1.80 3.89 3.82
C VAL A 44 -1.61 2.46 4.34
N ARG A 45 -2.45 1.54 3.85
CA ARG A 45 -2.32 0.11 4.15
C ARG A 45 -2.15 -0.67 2.85
N THR A 46 -1.01 -1.32 2.68
CA THR A 46 -0.83 -2.35 1.66
C THR A 46 -1.30 -3.70 2.19
N SER A 47 -1.62 -4.64 1.29
CA SER A 47 -1.98 -6.00 1.67
C SER A 47 -1.19 -6.98 0.82
N VAL A 48 -0.47 -7.89 1.47
CA VAL A 48 0.34 -8.94 0.85
C VAL A 48 -0.33 -10.31 1.06
N GLY A 49 0.01 -11.27 0.21
CA GLY A 49 -0.44 -12.66 0.32
C GLY A 49 -1.69 -12.96 -0.50
N ARG A 50 -1.58 -13.97 -1.36
CA ARG A 50 -2.68 -14.53 -2.17
C ARG A 50 -2.86 -16.01 -1.84
N HIS A 51 -4.03 -16.54 -2.17
CA HIS A 51 -4.27 -17.97 -2.04
C HIS A 51 -3.27 -18.73 -2.94
N GLY A 52 -2.51 -19.66 -2.36
CA GLY A 52 -1.48 -20.42 -3.08
C GLY A 52 -0.13 -19.71 -3.23
N GLU A 53 0.02 -18.47 -2.75
CA GLU A 53 1.27 -17.68 -2.83
C GLU A 53 1.70 -17.24 -1.41
N THR A 54 1.97 -18.20 -0.54
CA THR A 54 2.30 -17.92 0.87
C THR A 54 3.79 -17.72 1.12
N GLU A 55 4.67 -18.08 0.19
CA GLU A 55 6.13 -18.00 0.36
C GLU A 55 6.61 -16.59 0.74
N LEU A 56 5.97 -15.55 0.20
CA LEU A 56 6.27 -14.16 0.56
C LEU A 56 6.00 -13.86 2.04
N LEU A 57 5.03 -14.53 2.66
CA LEU A 57 4.64 -14.31 4.06
C LEU A 57 5.63 -14.93 5.07
N HIS A 58 6.65 -15.66 4.59
CA HIS A 58 7.72 -16.20 5.43
C HIS A 58 8.93 -15.27 5.55
N ARG A 59 8.92 -14.15 4.84
CA ARG A 59 9.93 -13.08 4.96
C ARG A 59 9.80 -12.36 6.29
N ASP A 60 10.87 -11.69 6.69
CA ASP A 60 10.83 -10.85 7.88
C ASP A 60 10.02 -9.56 7.62
N ASP A 61 9.71 -8.85 8.71
CA ASP A 61 8.87 -7.65 8.65
C ASP A 61 9.53 -6.54 7.80
N ASP A 62 10.86 -6.39 7.88
CA ASP A 62 11.59 -5.34 7.15
C ASP A 62 11.56 -5.61 5.64
N GLU A 63 11.72 -6.87 5.23
CA GLU A 63 11.59 -7.31 3.84
C GLU A 63 10.16 -7.12 3.32
N LEU A 64 9.14 -7.40 4.14
CA LEU A 64 7.74 -7.20 3.77
C LEU A 64 7.37 -5.71 3.62
N VAL A 65 7.95 -4.86 4.47
CA VAL A 65 7.81 -3.40 4.38
C VAL A 65 8.46 -2.90 3.10
N GLU A 66 9.70 -3.31 2.81
CA GLU A 66 10.41 -2.86 1.61
C GLU A 66 9.70 -3.31 0.32
N LEU A 67 9.23 -4.56 0.26
CA LEU A 67 8.39 -5.06 -0.83
C LEU A 67 7.11 -4.23 -1.01
N SER A 68 6.44 -3.90 0.11
CA SER A 68 5.22 -3.08 0.08
C SER A 68 5.48 -1.67 -0.43
N ARG A 69 6.58 -1.03 0.02
CA ARG A 69 6.97 0.32 -0.40
C ARG A 69 7.36 0.35 -1.88
N HIS A 70 8.16 -0.63 -2.32
CA HIS A 70 8.53 -0.78 -3.71
C HIS A 70 7.31 -0.87 -4.64
N ASP A 71 6.35 -1.76 -4.33
CA ASP A 71 5.17 -1.93 -5.17
C ASP A 71 4.22 -0.73 -5.10
N LEU A 72 4.10 -0.09 -3.94
CA LEU A 72 3.32 1.13 -3.78
C LEU A 72 3.90 2.27 -4.64
N LYS A 73 5.23 2.44 -4.62
CA LYS A 73 5.94 3.42 -5.45
C LYS A 73 5.77 3.11 -6.93
N ALA A 74 5.94 1.86 -7.35
CA ALA A 74 5.73 1.45 -8.74
C ALA A 74 4.28 1.70 -9.20
N ALA A 75 3.30 1.55 -8.31
CA ALA A 75 1.88 1.76 -8.63
C ALA A 75 1.44 3.23 -8.65
N THR A 76 2.06 4.07 -7.83
CA THR A 76 1.52 5.42 -7.54
C THR A 76 2.51 6.56 -7.74
N GLY A 77 3.81 6.26 -7.88
CA GLY A 77 4.89 7.24 -7.84
C GLY A 77 5.22 7.76 -6.43
N LEU A 78 4.50 7.33 -5.39
CA LEU A 78 4.73 7.74 -4.01
C LEU A 78 6.03 7.14 -3.47
N ASP A 79 6.95 8.00 -3.04
CA ASP A 79 8.13 7.62 -2.27
C ASP A 79 7.87 7.91 -0.79
N ALA A 80 7.42 6.90 -0.06
CA ALA A 80 7.05 6.95 1.35
C ALA A 80 7.82 5.89 2.10
#